data_AF-M8D9S1-F1
#
_entry.id   AF-M8D9S1-F1
#
_cell.length_a   1.000
_cell.length_b   1.000
_cell.length_c   1.000
_cell.angle_alpha   90.00
_cell.angle_beta   90.00
_cell.angle_gamma   90.00
#
_symmetry.space_group_name_H-M   'P 1'
#
loop_
_entity.id
_entity.type
_entity.pdbx_description
1 polymer ?
#
loop_
_entity_poly.entity_id
_entity_poly.type
_entity_poly.pdbx_seq_one_letter_code
_entity_poly.pdbx_strand_id
1 'polypeptide(L)'
;MIGQVEYGTIAQDHGTVEGWITYHFADGRIGYIPKTVITQYESIQPKNVTVQVDKAYVFAIPSASGSANGSLTKNTTVQALGKSGQWYYISTTDSQGNAIKGFLSGTVAW
;
A
#
# COMPACT_ATOMS: atom_id res chain seq x y z
N MET A 1 -14.81 -2.06 -24.48
CA MET A 1 -14.72 -2.61 -23.11
C MET A 1 -13.50 -1.97 -22.48
N ILE A 2 -13.69 -1.10 -21.50
CA ILE A 2 -12.60 -0.36 -20.82
C ILE A 2 -12.12 -1.21 -19.64
N GLY A 3 -10.81 -1.46 -19.59
CA GLY A 3 -10.18 -2.40 -18.65
C GLY A 3 -10.40 -2.00 -17.19
N GLN A 4 -10.77 -2.97 -16.38
CA GLN A 4 -10.98 -2.79 -14.94
C GLN A 4 -9.61 -2.90 -14.25
N VAL A 5 -9.24 -1.88 -13.45
CA VAL A 5 -8.05 -1.94 -12.61
C VAL A 5 -8.41 -2.69 -11.34
N GLU A 6 -7.72 -3.79 -11.05
CA GLU A 6 -7.94 -4.55 -9.82
C GLU A 6 -7.43 -3.79 -8.60
N TYR A 7 -8.15 -3.95 -7.49
CA TYR A 7 -7.79 -3.39 -6.19
C TYR A 7 -6.40 -3.88 -5.75
N GLY A 8 -5.51 -2.96 -5.39
CA GLY A 8 -4.12 -3.26 -5.03
C GLY A 8 -3.10 -3.14 -6.17
N THR A 9 -3.54 -2.69 -7.36
CA THR A 9 -2.65 -2.32 -8.46
C THR A 9 -1.88 -1.03 -8.13
N ILE A 10 -0.55 -1.09 -8.16
CA ILE A 10 0.34 0.05 -7.89
C ILE A 10 0.44 0.90 -9.15
N ALA A 11 -0.10 2.11 -9.14
CA ALA A 11 0.02 3.06 -10.24
C ALA A 11 1.22 4.01 -10.03
N GLN A 12 2.12 4.06 -11.00
CA GLN A 12 3.19 5.05 -11.05
C GLN A 12 2.65 6.33 -11.69
N ASP A 13 2.75 7.47 -10.99
CA ASP A 13 2.32 8.76 -11.51
C ASP A 13 3.27 9.22 -12.63
N HIS A 14 2.74 9.31 -13.85
CA HIS A 14 3.49 9.76 -15.04
C HIS A 14 2.98 11.09 -15.61
N GLY A 15 2.13 11.81 -14.88
CA GLY A 15 1.60 13.09 -15.33
C GLY A 15 0.19 13.32 -14.82
N THR A 16 0.07 14.33 -13.96
CA THR A 16 -1.22 14.80 -13.44
C THR A 16 -1.97 15.56 -14.52
N VAL A 17 -3.13 15.06 -14.93
CA VAL A 17 -4.18 15.88 -15.55
C VAL A 17 -5.29 15.98 -14.50
N GLU A 18 -5.45 17.18 -13.93
CA GLU A 18 -6.60 17.61 -13.12
C GLU A 18 -7.29 16.55 -12.23
N GLY A 19 -6.58 16.02 -11.23
CA GLY A 19 -7.20 15.13 -10.23
C GLY A 19 -7.24 13.64 -10.60
N TRP A 20 -6.62 13.24 -11.71
CA TRP A 20 -6.47 11.84 -12.13
C TRP A 20 -4.98 11.45 -12.20
N ILE A 21 -4.68 10.18 -11.92
CA ILE A 21 -3.37 9.57 -12.14
C ILE A 21 -3.45 8.71 -13.41
N THR A 22 -2.48 8.89 -14.29
CA THR A 22 -2.31 8.08 -15.50
C THR A 22 -1.64 6.75 -15.14
N TYR A 23 -2.37 5.65 -15.28
CA TYR A 23 -1.83 4.30 -15.14
C TYR A 23 -1.49 3.73 -16.51
N HIS A 24 -0.22 3.37 -16.71
CA HIS A 24 0.20 2.62 -17.89
C HIS A 24 0.04 1.14 -17.60
N PHE A 25 -0.95 0.52 -18.24
CA PHE A 25 -1.12 -0.91 -18.20
C PHE A 25 0.03 -1.60 -18.97
N ALA A 26 0.35 -2.83 -18.56
CA ALA A 26 1.42 -3.63 -19.18
C ALA A 26 1.16 -3.96 -20.67
N ASP A 27 -0.09 -3.81 -21.13
CA ASP A 27 -0.51 -3.98 -22.53
C ASP A 27 -0.33 -2.70 -23.39
N GLY A 28 0.27 -1.65 -22.83
CA GLY A 28 0.49 -0.36 -23.50
C GLY A 28 -0.71 0.59 -23.46
N ARG A 29 -1.82 0.24 -22.81
CA ARG A 29 -2.96 1.14 -22.64
C ARG A 29 -2.70 2.13 -21.50
N ILE A 30 -3.29 3.31 -21.63
CA ILE A 30 -3.28 4.35 -20.58
C ILE A 30 -4.68 4.41 -19.97
N GLY A 31 -4.79 4.14 -18.67
CA GLY A 31 -6.00 4.33 -17.87
C GLY A 31 -5.90 5.55 -16.99
N TYR A 32 -7.03 6.20 -16.73
CA TYR A 32 -7.11 7.30 -15.78
C TYR A 32 -7.76 6.78 -14.51
N ILE A 33 -7.04 6.84 -13.40
CA ILE A 33 -7.55 6.44 -12.09
C ILE A 33 -7.77 7.72 -11.28
N PRO A 34 -8.96 7.93 -10.67
CA PRO A 34 -9.22 9.16 -9.93
C PRO A 34 -8.39 9.20 -8.64
N LYS A 35 -7.79 10.34 -8.30
CA LYS A 35 -6.97 10.48 -7.07
C LYS A 35 -7.75 10.13 -5.79
N THR A 36 -9.08 10.22 -5.82
CA THR A 36 -9.95 9.87 -4.69
C THR A 36 -10.00 8.37 -4.37
N VAL A 37 -9.63 7.50 -5.32
CA VAL A 37 -9.57 6.05 -5.10
C VAL A 37 -8.14 5.53 -4.97
N ILE A 38 -7.15 6.43 -5.03
CA ILE A 38 -5.73 6.08 -5.00
C ILE A 38 -5.13 6.58 -3.70
N THR A 39 -4.55 5.66 -2.96
CA THR A 39 -3.84 6.01 -1.74
C THR A 39 -2.43 6.45 -2.09
N GLN A 40 -2.18 7.76 -2.08
CA GLN A 40 -0.84 8.30 -2.28
C GLN A 40 0.04 8.04 -1.04
N TYR A 41 1.26 7.57 -1.31
CA TYR A 41 2.33 7.46 -0.33
C TYR A 41 3.63 7.86 -1.02
N GLU A 42 4.53 8.47 -0.26
CA GLU A 42 5.87 8.76 -0.74
C GLU A 42 6.65 7.45 -0.75
N SER A 43 7.19 7.08 -1.91
CA SER A 43 8.09 5.93 -2.01
C SER A 43 9.36 6.24 -1.24
N ILE A 44 9.68 5.40 -0.25
CA ILE A 44 10.92 5.52 0.53
C ILE A 44 11.84 4.38 0.14
N GLN A 45 13.14 4.52 0.43
CA GLN A 45 14.03 3.37 0.32
C GLN A 45 13.50 2.23 1.21
N PRO A 46 13.51 0.97 0.71
CA PRO A 46 13.01 -0.17 1.46
C PRO A 46 13.60 -0.20 2.88
N LYS A 47 12.76 0.04 3.87
CA LYS A 47 13.16 0.10 5.27
C LYS A 47 12.56 -1.08 6.01
N ASN A 48 13.41 -1.89 6.63
CA ASN A 48 12.93 -2.94 7.53
C ASN A 48 12.34 -2.29 8.78
N VAL A 49 11.08 -2.61 9.06
CA VAL A 49 10.38 -2.22 10.30
C VAL A 49 9.93 -3.48 11.00
N THR A 50 10.15 -3.55 12.31
CA THR A 50 9.75 -4.70 13.12
C THR A 50 8.52 -4.35 13.94
N VAL A 51 7.53 -5.25 13.92
CA VAL A 51 6.32 -5.08 14.71
C VAL A 51 6.64 -5.29 16.19
N GLN A 52 6.40 -4.27 17.01
CA GLN A 52 6.71 -4.30 18.45
C GLN A 52 5.51 -4.66 19.33
N VAL A 53 4.30 -4.60 18.75
CA VAL A 53 3.03 -4.93 19.44
C VAL A 53 2.62 -6.38 19.21
N ASP A 54 1.81 -6.94 20.10
CA ASP A 54 1.34 -8.33 19.98
C ASP A 54 0.61 -8.61 18.66
N LYS A 55 -0.18 -7.63 18.19
CA LYS A 55 -0.89 -7.71 16.92
C LYS A 55 -0.96 -6.35 16.25
N ALA A 56 -0.39 -6.24 15.05
CA ALA A 56 -0.48 -5.07 14.20
C ALA A 56 -1.34 -5.38 12.99
N TYR A 57 -2.22 -4.45 12.62
CA TYR A 57 -3.09 -4.61 11.46
C TYR A 57 -2.51 -3.86 10.27
N VAL A 58 -2.61 -4.47 9.09
CA VAL A 58 -2.23 -3.87 7.81
C VAL A 58 -3.51 -3.42 7.13
N PHE A 59 -3.70 -2.11 7.04
CA PHE A 59 -4.91 -1.51 6.49
C PHE A 59 -4.73 -1.16 5.02
N ALA A 60 -5.80 -1.19 4.23
CA ALA A 60 -5.68 -0.85 2.81
C ALA A 60 -5.49 0.66 2.56
N ILE A 61 -5.85 1.49 3.54
CA ILE A 61 -5.66 2.94 3.56
C ILE A 61 -4.89 3.34 4.83
N PRO A 62 -4.17 4.47 4.86
CA PRO A 62 -3.47 5.01 6.02
C PRO A 62 -4.45 5.59 7.05
N SER A 63 -5.41 4.77 7.47
CA SER A 63 -6.44 5.11 8.43
C SER A 63 -6.93 3.84 9.13
N ALA A 64 -7.19 3.93 10.43
CA ALA A 64 -7.77 2.86 11.23
C ALA A 64 -9.21 2.51 10.82
N SER A 65 -9.88 3.38 10.06
CA SER A 65 -11.19 3.10 9.46
C SER A 65 -11.11 2.26 8.19
N GLY A 66 -9.91 1.96 7.70
CA GLY A 66 -9.70 1.13 6.52
C GLY A 66 -10.04 -0.32 6.76
N SER A 67 -10.32 -1.05 5.68
CA SER A 67 -10.35 -2.52 5.72
C SER A 67 -8.96 -3.05 6.04
N ALA A 68 -8.86 -3.96 7.01
CA ALA A 68 -7.61 -4.67 7.29
C ALA A 68 -7.39 -5.75 6.23
N ASN A 69 -6.34 -5.60 5.43
CA ASN A 69 -5.89 -6.59 4.46
C ASN A 69 -5.19 -7.77 5.14
N GLY A 70 -4.74 -7.58 6.38
CA GLY A 70 -4.13 -8.64 7.17
C GLY A 70 -3.69 -8.15 8.55
N SER A 71 -3.05 -9.05 9.29
CA SER A 71 -2.40 -8.70 10.56
C SER A 71 -1.06 -9.40 10.71
N LEU A 72 -0.14 -8.72 11.36
CA LEU A 72 1.19 -9.17 11.69
C LEU A 72 1.28 -9.37 13.20
N THR A 73 2.11 -10.32 13.61
CA THR A 73 2.39 -10.59 15.03
C THR A 73 3.63 -9.84 15.49
N LYS A 74 3.83 -9.77 16.80
CA LYS A 74 5.07 -9.25 17.38
C LYS A 74 6.31 -9.94 16.80
N ASN A 75 7.40 -9.17 16.66
CA ASN A 75 8.67 -9.60 16.08
C ASN A 75 8.62 -9.95 14.59
N THR A 76 7.50 -9.70 13.90
CA THR A 76 7.47 -9.81 12.43
C THR A 76 8.19 -8.61 11.83
N THR A 77 9.25 -8.88 11.06
CA THR A 77 9.97 -7.85 10.30
C THR A 77 9.38 -7.76 8.89
N VAL A 78 8.98 -6.56 8.49
CA VAL A 78 8.43 -6.29 7.16
C VAL A 78 9.20 -5.14 6.49
N GLN A 79 9.21 -5.13 5.16
CA GLN A 79 9.78 -4.01 4.42
C GLN A 79 8.73 -2.94 4.16
N ALA A 80 8.99 -1.75 4.69
CA ALA A 80 8.32 -0.52 4.32
C ALA A 80 8.90 0.00 3.00
N LEU A 81 8.08 -0.02 1.97
CA LEU A 81 8.37 0.49 0.64
C LEU A 81 7.93 1.95 0.47
N GLY A 82 7.05 2.42 1.36
CA GLY A 82 6.48 3.75 1.28
C GLY A 82 6.11 4.31 2.64
N LYS A 83 5.86 5.62 2.70
CA LYS A 83 5.38 6.31 3.88
C LYS A 83 4.27 7.30 3.51
N SER A 84 3.22 7.33 4.31
CA SER A 84 2.13 8.32 4.22
C SER A 84 1.86 8.84 5.63
N GLY A 85 2.46 9.99 5.96
CA GLY A 85 2.39 10.56 7.32
C GLY A 85 2.97 9.61 8.38
N GLN A 86 2.13 9.12 9.29
CA GLN A 86 2.51 8.17 10.35
C GLN A 86 2.31 6.70 9.95
N TRP A 87 2.02 6.43 8.68
CA TRP A 87 1.78 5.08 8.15
C TRP A 87 2.88 4.66 7.20
N TYR A 88 3.29 3.41 7.28
CA TYR A 88 4.24 2.79 6.37
C TYR A 88 3.51 1.87 5.40
N TYR A 89 3.71 2.07 4.11
CA TYR A 89 3.26 1.13 3.10
C TYR A 89 4.23 -0.06 3.07
N ILE A 90 3.75 -1.21 3.49
CA ILE A 90 4.51 -2.45 3.58
C ILE A 90 3.97 -3.48 2.58
N SER A 91 4.87 -4.30 2.07
CA SER A 91 4.53 -5.49 1.29
C SER A 91 5.17 -6.68 1.98
N THR A 92 4.34 -7.62 2.41
CA THR A 92 4.77 -8.85 3.07
C THR A 92 3.90 -10.01 2.60
N THR A 93 4.23 -11.22 3.00
CA THR A 93 3.43 -12.43 2.73
C THR A 93 2.99 -13.01 4.05
N ASP A 94 1.74 -13.46 4.12
CA ASP A 94 1.25 -14.20 5.27
C ASP A 94 1.89 -15.60 5.38
N SER A 95 1.59 -16.33 6.45
CA SER A 95 2.05 -17.70 6.66
C SER A 95 1.52 -18.71 5.63
N GLN A 96 0.54 -18.31 4.82
CA GLN A 96 -0.08 -19.13 3.77
C GLN A 96 0.49 -18.78 2.38
N GLY A 97 1.39 -17.79 2.28
CA GLY A 97 1.99 -17.32 1.03
C GLY A 97 1.17 -16.24 0.30
N ASN A 98 0.09 -15.74 0.87
CA ASN A 98 -0.68 -14.64 0.27
C ASN A 98 0.06 -13.32 0.46
N ALA A 99 0.20 -12.55 -0.62
CA ALA A 99 0.80 -11.22 -0.56
C ALA A 99 -0.12 -10.24 0.18
N ILE A 100 0.27 -9.84 1.39
CA ILE A 100 -0.34 -8.75 2.14
C ILE A 100 0.36 -7.45 1.76
N LYS A 101 -0.39 -6.55 1.13
CA LYS A 101 0.06 -5.18 0.84
C LYS A 101 -0.85 -4.20 1.55
N GLY A 102 -0.28 -3.16 2.16
CA GLY A 102 -1.06 -2.10 2.76
C GLY A 102 -0.26 -1.22 3.72
N PHE A 103 -0.98 -0.45 4.51
CA PHE A 103 -0.48 0.52 5.47
C PHE A 103 -0.44 -0.05 6.87
N LEU A 104 0.76 -0.02 7.45
CA LEU A 104 1.04 -0.39 8.82
C LEU A 104 1.29 0.89 9.62
N SER A 105 0.70 1.01 10.81
CA SER A 105 0.94 2.20 11.63
C SER A 105 2.40 2.24 12.09
N GLY A 106 3.08 3.37 11.87
CA GLY A 106 4.45 3.60 12.33
C GLY A 106 4.57 3.71 13.85
N THR A 107 3.44 3.82 14.57
CA THR A 107 3.42 3.74 16.03
C THR A 107 3.53 2.31 16.56
N VAL A 108 3.23 1.30 15.73
CA VAL A 108 3.26 -0.12 16.13
C VAL A 108 4.45 -0.89 15.57
N ALA A 109 5.15 -0.31 14.59
CA ALA A 109 6.34 -0.87 13.98
C ALA A 109 7.45 0.18 13.83
N TRP A 110 8.58 -0.04 14.50
CA TRP A 110 9.77 0.83 14.51
C TRP A 110 11.06 0.03 14.67
#